data_AF-A0A7X6L1W7-F1
#
_entry.id   AF-A0A7X6L1W7-F1
#
_cell.length_a   1.000
_cell.length_b   1.000
_cell.length_c   1.000
_cell.angle_alpha   90.00
_cell.angle_beta   90.00
_cell.angle_gamma   90.00
#
_symmetry.space_group_name_H-M   'P 1'
#
loop_
_entity.id
_entity.type
_entity.pdbx_description
1 polymer ?
#
loop_
_entity_poly.entity_id
_entity_poly.type
_entity_poly.pdbx_seq_one_letter_code
_entity_poly.pdbx_strand_id
1 'polypeptide(L)'
;MTEPNETYDPPQDTGAPDSVESDPAALNSAEDLDEDRLRSDPLEAGMDPPEHWSGVTKYGVTPWEQAHPRPIGDRLAEEEPDVDPNRVPEEESGRPEDDDHRLKDITSDSDRVPVDLPYEEQIGVAADVAGGSVADDIRRPAPPE
;
A
#
# COMPACT_ATOMS: atom_id res chain seq x y z
N MET A 1 -44.35 17.64 18.90
CA MET A 1 -44.48 16.27 19.44
C MET A 1 -43.51 15.40 18.66
N THR A 2 -42.41 14.99 19.28
CA THR A 2 -41.60 13.88 18.78
C THR A 2 -40.83 13.32 19.98
N GLU A 3 -41.26 12.17 20.49
CA GLU A 3 -40.52 11.44 21.52
C GLU A 3 -39.35 10.69 20.87
N PRO A 4 -38.15 10.66 21.49
CA PRO A 4 -37.00 9.95 20.96
C PRO A 4 -36.83 8.63 21.72
N ASN A 5 -37.61 7.58 21.42
CA ASN A 5 -37.26 6.23 21.88
C ASN A 5 -38.01 5.06 21.21
N GLU A 6 -38.21 5.09 19.89
CA GLU A 6 -38.65 3.89 19.16
C GLU A 6 -37.47 3.27 18.41
N THR A 7 -36.59 2.62 19.17
CA THR A 7 -35.71 1.57 18.62
C THR A 7 -36.62 0.42 18.19
N TYR A 8 -36.92 0.38 16.89
CA TYR A 8 -37.71 -0.67 16.25
C TYR A 8 -36.85 -1.92 16.05
N ASP A 9 -36.34 -2.49 17.15
CA ASP A 9 -35.73 -3.82 17.13
C ASP A 9 -36.70 -4.76 17.86
N PRO A 10 -37.44 -5.62 17.15
CA PRO A 10 -38.34 -6.55 17.81
C PRO A 10 -37.52 -7.44 18.74
N PRO A 11 -37.98 -7.71 19.97
CA PRO A 11 -37.33 -8.69 20.82
C PRO A 11 -37.29 -10.00 20.04
N GLN A 12 -36.09 -10.56 19.86
CA GLN A 12 -35.90 -11.90 19.34
C GLN A 12 -36.45 -12.88 20.39
N ASP A 13 -37.77 -12.99 20.48
CA ASP A 13 -38.45 -13.99 21.27
C ASP A 13 -38.34 -15.32 20.52
N THR A 14 -37.19 -15.97 20.65
CA THR A 14 -36.96 -17.30 20.09
C THR A 14 -37.57 -18.40 20.97
N GLY A 15 -38.36 -18.07 22.00
CA GLY A 15 -38.94 -19.02 22.92
C GLY A 15 -37.90 -19.88 23.66
N ALA A 16 -38.40 -20.87 24.41
CA ALA A 16 -37.55 -21.97 24.88
C ALA A 16 -37.18 -22.84 23.66
N PRO A 17 -35.95 -23.38 23.58
CA PRO A 17 -35.58 -24.25 22.48
C PRO A 17 -36.57 -25.42 22.39
N ASP A 18 -37.04 -25.71 21.17
CA ASP A 18 -37.86 -26.89 20.93
C ASP A 18 -37.13 -28.16 21.40
N SER A 19 -37.91 -29.17 21.75
CA SER A 19 -37.37 -30.46 22.18
C SER A 19 -36.50 -31.06 21.07
N VAL A 20 -35.34 -31.62 21.44
CA VAL A 20 -34.45 -32.28 20.48
C VAL A 20 -35.12 -33.53 19.88
N GLU A 21 -34.97 -33.72 18.57
CA GLU A 21 -35.46 -34.90 17.86
C GLU A 21 -34.80 -36.17 18.41
N SER A 22 -35.59 -37.22 18.58
CA SER A 22 -35.15 -38.51 19.15
C SER A 22 -35.48 -39.69 18.25
N ASP A 23 -36.29 -39.50 17.20
CA ASP A 23 -36.56 -40.53 16.21
C ASP A 23 -35.30 -40.83 15.38
N PRO A 24 -34.78 -42.07 15.40
CA PRO A 24 -33.60 -42.45 14.62
C PRO A 24 -33.77 -42.24 13.11
N ALA A 25 -34.99 -42.34 12.57
CA ALA A 25 -35.22 -42.10 11.15
C ALA A 25 -35.09 -40.61 10.80
N ALA A 26 -35.58 -39.73 11.68
CA ALA A 26 -35.43 -38.28 11.53
C ALA A 26 -33.98 -37.84 11.70
N LEU A 27 -33.26 -38.41 12.68
CA LEU A 27 -31.84 -38.14 12.90
C LEU A 27 -30.98 -38.57 11.69
N ASN A 28 -31.29 -39.72 11.08
CA ASN A 28 -30.58 -40.17 9.88
C ASN A 28 -30.85 -39.26 8.67
N SER A 29 -32.06 -38.74 8.56
CA SER A 29 -32.44 -37.81 7.49
C SER A 29 -31.79 -36.42 7.65
N ALA A 30 -31.57 -35.99 8.89
CA ALA A 30 -30.90 -34.72 9.19
C ALA A 30 -29.40 -34.79 8.85
N GLU A 31 -28.75 -35.90 9.17
CA GLU A 31 -27.38 -36.19 8.74
C GLU A 31 -27.27 -36.20 7.21
N ASP A 32 -28.28 -36.65 6.47
CA ASP A 32 -28.23 -36.61 5.00
C ASP A 32 -28.18 -35.19 4.40
N LEU A 33 -28.46 -34.16 5.19
CA LEU A 33 -28.41 -32.74 4.81
C LEU A 33 -27.14 -32.03 5.31
N ASP A 34 -26.17 -32.77 5.85
CA ASP A 34 -24.87 -32.24 6.21
C ASP A 34 -24.07 -31.77 4.98
N GLU A 35 -23.12 -30.85 5.20
CA GLU A 35 -22.33 -30.23 4.14
C GLU A 35 -21.43 -31.25 3.42
N ASP A 36 -20.96 -32.26 4.16
CA ASP A 36 -20.08 -33.32 3.68
C ASP A 36 -20.79 -34.32 2.75
N ARG A 37 -22.06 -34.69 3.00
CA ARG A 37 -22.84 -35.48 2.02
C ARG A 37 -23.39 -34.64 0.90
N LEU A 38 -23.83 -33.41 1.16
CA LEU A 38 -24.28 -32.49 0.12
C LEU A 38 -23.11 -32.04 -0.79
N ARG A 39 -21.86 -32.37 -0.41
CA ARG A 39 -20.62 -31.99 -1.11
C ARG A 39 -20.57 -30.49 -1.39
N SER A 40 -21.20 -29.71 -0.52
CA SER A 40 -21.22 -28.26 -0.60
C SER A 40 -20.10 -27.77 0.31
N ASP A 41 -18.95 -27.42 -0.28
CA ASP A 41 -17.87 -26.79 0.48
C ASP A 41 -18.27 -25.34 0.79
N PRO A 42 -18.35 -24.91 2.06
CA PRO A 42 -18.60 -23.51 2.40
C PRO A 42 -17.61 -22.52 1.75
N LEU A 43 -16.41 -22.99 1.39
CA LEU A 43 -15.39 -22.20 0.70
C LEU A 43 -15.65 -22.06 -0.81
N GLU A 44 -16.50 -22.90 -1.40
CA GLU A 44 -16.84 -22.84 -2.83
C GLU A 44 -17.61 -21.56 -3.17
N ALA A 45 -18.46 -21.08 -2.27
CA ALA A 45 -19.16 -19.79 -2.44
C ALA A 45 -18.20 -18.57 -2.45
N GLY A 46 -16.98 -18.73 -1.92
CA GLY A 46 -15.95 -17.69 -1.89
C GLY A 46 -14.88 -17.81 -2.99
N MET A 47 -14.94 -18.86 -3.82
CA MET A 47 -13.92 -19.13 -4.84
C MET A 47 -14.08 -18.27 -6.08
N ASP A 48 -15.31 -17.88 -6.43
CA ASP A 48 -15.54 -16.98 -7.55
C ASP A 48 -15.46 -15.52 -7.07
N PRO A 49 -14.37 -14.79 -7.37
CA PRO A 49 -14.35 -13.36 -7.14
C PRO A 49 -15.50 -12.72 -7.93
N PRO A 50 -16.08 -11.60 -7.42
CA PRO A 50 -17.16 -10.93 -8.13
C PRO A 50 -16.78 -10.67 -9.59
N GLU A 51 -17.65 -11.03 -10.54
CA GLU A 51 -17.45 -10.80 -11.98
C GLU A 51 -17.29 -9.31 -12.35
N HIS A 52 -17.39 -8.41 -11.37
CA HIS A 52 -17.45 -6.97 -11.53
C HIS A 52 -16.43 -6.28 -10.63
N TRP A 53 -15.17 -6.73 -10.65
CA TRP A 53 -14.09 -5.85 -10.23
C TRP A 53 -14.11 -4.62 -11.14
N SER A 54 -14.80 -3.57 -10.71
CA SER A 54 -14.75 -2.30 -11.40
C SER A 54 -13.36 -1.75 -11.12
N GLY A 55 -12.43 -1.95 -12.05
CA GLY A 55 -11.18 -1.20 -12.03
C GLY A 55 -11.51 0.27 -11.80
N VAL A 56 -10.74 0.94 -10.94
CA VAL A 56 -10.97 2.35 -10.60
C VAL A 56 -10.87 3.18 -11.88
N THR A 57 -11.99 3.52 -12.49
CA THR A 57 -12.09 4.29 -13.75
C THR A 57 -12.14 5.80 -13.51
N LYS A 58 -11.51 6.30 -12.43
CA LYS A 58 -11.63 7.71 -12.05
C LYS A 58 -10.99 8.69 -13.05
N TYR A 59 -9.82 8.36 -13.61
CA TYR A 59 -9.12 9.21 -14.59
C TYR A 59 -8.11 8.40 -15.40
N GLY A 60 -7.84 8.80 -16.64
CA GLY A 60 -6.84 8.16 -17.51
C GLY A 60 -7.41 7.10 -18.45
N VAL A 61 -8.74 7.07 -18.58
CA VAL A 61 -9.45 6.13 -19.46
C VAL A 61 -9.57 6.64 -20.89
N THR A 62 -9.51 7.96 -21.08
CA THR A 62 -9.54 8.57 -22.43
C THR A 62 -8.14 8.94 -22.92
N PRO A 63 -7.88 8.94 -24.24
CA PRO A 63 -6.60 9.40 -24.80
C PRO A 63 -6.22 10.81 -24.38
N TRP A 64 -7.21 11.68 -24.18
CA TRP A 64 -6.97 13.05 -23.73
C TRP A 64 -6.43 13.08 -22.29
N GLU A 65 -7.04 12.33 -21.38
CA GLU A 65 -6.62 12.24 -19.98
C GLU A 65 -5.24 11.59 -19.83
N GLN A 66 -4.90 10.62 -20.70
CA GLN A 66 -3.57 10.02 -20.72
C GLN A 66 -2.49 11.01 -21.14
N ALA A 67 -2.80 11.91 -22.09
CA ALA A 67 -1.89 12.96 -22.53
C ALA A 67 -1.79 14.14 -21.54
N HIS A 68 -2.83 14.35 -20.72
CA HIS A 68 -2.92 15.46 -19.78
C HIS A 68 -3.01 14.91 -18.34
N PRO A 69 -1.87 14.69 -17.66
CA PRO A 69 -1.89 14.20 -16.29
C PRO A 69 -2.63 15.19 -15.38
N ARG A 70 -3.37 14.65 -14.39
CA ARG A 70 -4.03 15.50 -13.40
C ARG A 70 -3.02 16.33 -12.61
N PRO A 71 -3.43 17.54 -12.15
CA PRO A 71 -2.66 18.32 -11.20
C PRO A 71 -2.18 17.46 -10.02
N ILE A 72 -0.94 17.68 -9.59
CA ILE A 72 -0.37 16.91 -8.47
C ILE A 72 -1.17 17.07 -7.17
N GLY A 73 -1.77 18.25 -6.94
CA GLY A 73 -2.61 18.51 -5.76
C GLY A 73 -3.84 17.61 -5.70
N ASP A 74 -4.51 17.40 -6.83
CA ASP A 74 -5.69 16.53 -6.91
C ASP A 74 -5.32 15.06 -6.64
N ARG A 75 -4.12 14.64 -7.07
CA ARG A 75 -3.61 13.29 -6.79
C ARG A 75 -3.27 13.10 -5.31
N LEU A 76 -2.59 14.07 -4.70
CA LEU A 76 -2.25 14.03 -3.28
C LEU A 76 -3.48 14.10 -2.36
N ALA A 77 -4.53 14.83 -2.76
CA ALA A 77 -5.76 14.92 -1.99
C ALA A 77 -6.57 13.61 -1.97
N GLU A 78 -6.34 12.71 -2.94
CA GLU A 78 -6.95 11.38 -2.97
C GLU A 78 -6.16 10.34 -2.17
N GLU A 79 -4.89 10.60 -1.85
CA GLU A 79 -4.04 9.71 -1.07
C GLU A 79 -4.33 9.84 0.44
N GLU A 80 -4.41 8.69 1.12
CA GLU A 80 -4.42 8.63 2.58
C GLU A 80 -2.97 8.54 3.07
N PRO A 81 -2.54 9.36 4.06
CA PRO A 81 -1.21 9.23 4.65
C PRO A 81 -1.03 7.88 5.36
N ASP A 82 0.01 7.12 4.99
CA ASP A 82 0.35 5.84 5.65
C ASP A 82 0.68 5.99 7.14
N VAL A 83 1.05 7.20 7.56
CA VAL A 83 1.34 7.55 8.95
C VAL A 83 0.32 8.56 9.44
N ASP A 84 -0.23 8.34 10.64
CA ASP A 84 -1.09 9.33 11.27
C ASP A 84 -0.26 10.58 11.58
N PRO A 85 -0.56 11.73 10.95
CA PRO A 85 0.18 12.97 11.17
C PRO A 85 0.03 13.50 12.60
N ASN A 86 -0.95 13.00 13.36
CA ASN A 86 -1.19 13.34 14.75
C ASN A 86 -0.70 12.26 15.72
N ARG A 87 -0.06 11.19 15.22
CA ARG A 87 0.55 10.19 16.09
C ARG A 87 1.64 10.87 16.90
N VAL A 88 1.39 11.01 18.20
CA VAL A 88 2.42 11.40 19.15
C VAL A 88 3.49 10.31 19.09
N PRO A 89 4.78 10.63 18.88
CA PRO A 89 5.84 9.65 18.99
C PRO A 89 5.67 8.96 20.34
N GLU A 90 5.50 7.64 20.33
CA GLU A 90 5.62 6.87 21.56
C GLU A 90 7.06 7.11 22.03
N GLU A 91 7.22 7.89 23.10
CA GLU A 91 8.51 8.01 23.77
C GLU A 91 8.97 6.58 24.04
N GLU A 92 10.16 6.29 23.54
CA GLU A 92 10.84 5.00 23.49
C GLU A 92 11.09 4.46 24.91
N SER A 93 10.03 4.12 25.62
CA SER A 93 10.09 3.53 26.96
C SER A 93 10.37 2.04 26.80
N GLY A 94 11.55 1.70 26.27
CA GLY A 94 11.99 0.31 26.24
C GLY A 94 13.15 -0.07 25.31
N ARG A 95 13.75 0.85 24.54
CA ARG A 95 14.95 0.49 23.77
C ARG A 95 16.20 0.68 24.64
N PRO A 96 17.05 -0.34 24.81
CA PRO A 96 18.35 -0.12 25.40
C PRO A 96 19.14 0.81 24.46
N GLU A 97 19.70 1.87 25.04
CA GLU A 97 20.54 2.84 24.37
C GLU A 97 21.90 2.20 24.02
N ASP A 98 21.95 1.52 22.88
CA ASP A 98 23.21 1.28 22.16
C ASP A 98 23.43 2.47 21.22
N ASP A 99 24.16 3.45 21.75
CA ASP A 99 24.64 4.66 21.08
C ASP A 99 25.67 4.32 19.98
N ASP A 100 25.22 4.03 18.75
CA ASP A 100 26.08 4.19 17.56
C ASP A 100 25.36 4.55 16.24
N HIS A 101 24.03 4.57 16.20
CA HIS A 101 23.26 4.89 14.98
C HIS A 101 22.66 6.29 14.95
N ARG A 102 23.38 7.30 15.45
CA ARG A 102 23.03 8.71 15.21
C ARG A 102 23.17 8.98 13.71
N LEU A 103 22.03 9.11 13.01
CA LEU A 103 21.98 9.49 11.60
C LEU A 103 22.82 10.76 11.40
N LYS A 104 23.91 10.64 10.63
CA LYS A 104 24.74 11.77 10.24
C LYS A 104 24.01 12.58 9.19
N ASP A 105 23.96 13.89 9.41
CA ASP A 105 23.42 14.85 8.47
C ASP A 105 24.32 14.89 7.21
N ILE A 106 23.84 14.26 6.13
CA ILE A 106 24.55 14.16 4.85
C ILE A 106 24.62 15.50 4.11
N THR A 107 23.89 16.53 4.58
CA THR A 107 23.91 17.87 3.96
C THR A 107 25.12 18.70 4.39
N SER A 108 25.86 18.23 5.40
CA SER A 108 27.16 18.81 5.76
C SER A 108 28.19 18.46 4.67
N ASP A 109 28.34 19.37 3.71
CA ASP A 109 29.29 19.37 2.58
C ASP A 109 30.77 19.44 3.05
N SER A 110 31.17 18.54 3.94
CA SER A 110 32.53 18.45 4.46
C SER A 110 33.25 17.18 4.01
N ASP A 111 32.52 16.22 3.44
CA ASP A 111 33.08 15.03 2.80
C ASP A 111 33.07 15.24 1.29
N ARG A 112 34.08 15.96 0.77
CA ARG A 112 34.39 15.91 -0.66
C ARG A 112 34.68 14.45 -1.01
N VAL A 113 33.69 13.78 -1.59
CA VAL A 113 33.89 12.47 -2.20
C VAL A 113 34.89 12.69 -3.34
N PRO A 114 36.06 12.05 -3.35
CA PRO A 114 36.92 12.09 -4.52
C PRO A 114 36.09 11.52 -5.67
N VAL A 115 35.83 12.36 -6.68
CA VAL A 115 35.19 11.89 -7.90
C VAL A 115 36.24 10.99 -8.56
N ASP A 116 36.03 9.68 -8.45
CA ASP A 116 36.84 8.72 -9.20
C ASP A 116 36.77 9.13 -10.67
N LEU A 117 37.93 9.39 -11.27
CA LEU A 117 38.00 9.70 -12.69
C LEU A 117 37.29 8.57 -13.43
N PRO A 118 36.36 8.89 -14.35
CA PRO A 118 35.60 7.87 -15.06
C PRO A 118 36.55 6.87 -15.71
N TYR A 119 36.14 5.60 -15.76
CA TYR A 119 36.96 4.49 -16.25
C TYR A 119 37.63 4.82 -17.60
N GLU A 120 36.92 5.55 -18.45
CA GLU A 120 37.33 5.96 -19.78
C GLU A 120 38.46 7.00 -19.79
N GLU A 121 38.53 7.87 -18.79
CA GLU A 121 39.66 8.79 -18.59
C GLU A 121 40.87 8.03 -18.06
N GLN A 122 40.64 7.06 -17.17
CA GLN A 122 41.68 6.19 -16.62
C GLN A 122 42.41 5.35 -17.67
N ILE A 123 41.70 4.89 -18.71
CA ILE A 123 42.27 4.09 -19.80
C ILE A 123 42.56 4.89 -21.08
N GLY A 124 42.33 6.21 -21.07
CA GLY A 124 42.65 7.12 -22.18
C GLY A 124 41.70 7.07 -23.39
N VAL A 125 40.47 6.57 -23.22
CA VAL A 125 39.44 6.50 -24.28
C VAL A 125 38.31 7.52 -24.11
N ALA A 126 38.46 8.49 -23.20
CA ALA A 126 37.45 9.51 -22.92
C ALA A 126 37.03 10.33 -24.16
N ALA A 127 37.88 10.43 -25.20
CA ALA A 127 37.55 11.12 -26.45
C ALA A 127 36.49 10.42 -27.30
N ASP A 128 36.30 9.10 -27.12
CA ASP A 128 35.33 8.30 -27.86
C ASP A 128 33.93 8.32 -27.22
N VAL A 129 33.81 8.89 -26.00
CA VAL A 129 32.55 9.05 -25.29
C VAL A 129 31.92 10.40 -25.63
N ALA A 130 30.64 10.37 -26.00
CA ALA A 130 29.87 11.59 -26.24
C ALA A 130 29.83 12.45 -24.96
N GLY A 131 30.53 13.60 -24.99
CA GLY A 131 30.66 14.49 -23.83
C GLY A 131 31.99 14.40 -23.07
N GLY A 132 33.01 13.73 -23.61
CA GLY A 132 34.35 13.63 -23.03
C GLY A 132 35.10 14.96 -22.82
N SER A 133 36.37 14.88 -22.40
CA SER A 133 37.15 16.01 -21.83
C SER A 133 37.11 17.32 -22.62
N VAL A 134 37.15 17.28 -23.96
CA VAL A 134 37.04 18.49 -24.80
C VAL A 134 35.70 19.20 -24.61
N ALA A 135 34.60 18.45 -24.48
CA ALA A 135 33.27 19.02 -24.26
C ALA A 135 33.10 19.57 -22.84
N ASP A 136 33.82 19.01 -21.84
CA ASP A 136 33.77 19.48 -20.46
C ASP A 136 34.62 20.76 -20.26
N ASP A 137 35.80 20.85 -20.88
CA ASP A 137 36.64 22.06 -20.88
C ASP A 137 35.90 23.28 -21.45
N ILE A 138 35.07 23.07 -22.48
CA ILE A 138 34.22 24.12 -23.05
C ILE A 138 33.12 24.53 -22.05
N ARG A 139 32.59 23.59 -21.27
CA ARG A 139 31.49 23.83 -20.33
C ARG A 139 31.99 24.46 -19.01
N ARG A 140 33.24 24.20 -18.62
CA ARG A 140 33.89 24.71 -17.40
C ARG A 140 35.26 25.29 -17.74
N PRO A 141 35.32 26.51 -18.31
CA PRO A 141 36.61 27.14 -18.60
C PRO A 141 37.39 27.41 -17.31
N ALA A 142 38.71 27.32 -17.38
CA ALA A 142 39.58 27.64 -16.26
C ALA A 142 39.38 29.10 -15.79
N PRO A 143 39.41 29.36 -14.47
CA PRO A 143 39.34 30.73 -13.95
C PRO A 143 40.54 31.55 -14.44
N PRO A 144 40.37 32.88 -14.67
CA PRO A 144 41.45 33.74 -15.12
C PRO A 144 42.56 33.87 -14.07
N GLU A 145 43.83 33.94 -14.52
CA GLU A 145 45.02 34.23 -13.69
C GLU A 145 45.06 35.68 -13.17
#